data_AF-A0A935V888-F1
#
_entry.id   AF-A0A935V888-F1
#
_cell.length_a   1.000
_cell.length_b   1.000
_cell.length_c   1.000
_cell.angle_alpha   90.00
_cell.angle_beta   90.00
_cell.angle_gamma   90.00
#
_symmetry.space_group_name_H-M   'P 1'
#
loop_
_entity.id
_entity.type
_entity.pdbx_description
1 polymer ?
#
loop_
_entity_poly.entity_id
_entity_poly.type
_entity_poly.pdbx_seq_one_letter_code
_entity_poly.pdbx_strand_id
1 'polypeptide(L)'
;MQIDDWISRAHEHFVTWVAEYTREGEGRRLLDLFRRLKGDQVFDALVCDLQHRLTELDEEQRKLWDALFESIGDDLPLHLALMEPLAQSDGSVLKLVALFPTDLSDPKALAHAFESLKRGDRPFPPGITNTRGWSDERLLEKFTEVKEQLDWQNTTGSARKWWEAFENDNEHRWALVLRLAEELAVRKATITEFFLAYVYSNTDDLHACLFYLDYTRLKKEEEAKKKAALGALGQPPLMPSGDETQSAPATPFPPLDALPPGITNTRDWNDERLVAKLARDKEKLDWANTTGSARKWWEAFENRNKHQWALVLRLAEELAVRRATVTEFFLAYVYSNTDNLQACLFYLDYTRLKKEEESKKKEKVKEENARRRQERREEAQELASRLFSNTATEGGKPVLTGGPKGASPGALQRISRRSIELSWKSGADLLLSRRSQSMTTSRSSAARHRHLTLHLSSHSYVAPSVAAWCRRFHPDAACAEAGCTKRMAADNDFNVPARFASCSHWIGHLRGTRKEAG
;
A
#
# COMPACT_ATOMS: atom_id res chain seq x y z
N MET A 1 3.73 -53.66 10.60
CA MET A 1 4.76 -52.97 11.41
C MET A 1 4.08 -51.75 12.01
N GLN A 2 4.05 -51.61 13.35
CA GLN A 2 3.37 -50.46 13.99
C GLN A 2 4.23 -49.21 13.88
N ILE A 3 3.60 -48.04 13.71
CA ILE A 3 4.24 -46.74 13.45
C ILE A 3 5.28 -46.38 14.52
N ASP A 4 5.04 -46.74 15.78
CA ASP A 4 5.97 -46.49 16.88
C ASP A 4 7.28 -47.31 16.78
N ASP A 5 7.20 -48.51 16.21
CA ASP A 5 8.37 -49.38 15.95
C ASP A 5 9.20 -48.84 14.77
N TRP A 6 8.57 -48.15 13.82
CA TRP A 6 9.28 -47.49 12.72
C TRP A 6 9.92 -46.16 13.15
N ILE A 7 9.22 -45.31 13.91
CA ILE A 7 9.78 -44.07 14.47
C ILE A 7 10.97 -44.38 15.38
N SER A 8 10.88 -45.43 16.20
CA SER A 8 11.98 -45.86 17.07
C SER A 8 13.18 -46.33 16.26
N ARG A 9 12.97 -47.10 15.18
CA ARG A 9 14.05 -47.57 14.30
C ARG A 9 14.65 -46.48 13.43
N ALA A 10 13.84 -45.58 12.87
CA ALA A 10 14.32 -44.43 12.11
C ALA A 10 15.09 -43.47 13.01
N HIS A 11 14.65 -43.28 14.26
CA HIS A 11 15.37 -42.54 15.28
C HIS A 11 16.68 -43.23 15.67
N GLU A 12 16.69 -44.54 15.91
CA GLU A 12 17.93 -45.29 16.19
C GLU A 12 18.90 -45.26 15.02
N HIS A 13 18.43 -45.42 13.78
CA HIS A 13 19.26 -45.33 12.58
C HIS A 13 19.80 -43.91 12.37
N PHE A 14 18.95 -42.89 12.50
CA PHE A 14 19.37 -41.49 12.40
C PHE A 14 20.36 -41.11 13.50
N VAL A 15 20.13 -41.52 14.75
CA VAL A 15 21.03 -41.26 15.89
C VAL A 15 22.34 -42.02 15.73
N THR A 16 22.31 -43.28 15.30
CA THR A 16 23.52 -44.10 15.10
C THR A 16 24.32 -43.58 13.92
N TRP A 17 23.65 -43.20 12.83
CA TRP A 17 24.29 -42.67 11.63
C TRP A 17 24.84 -41.25 11.85
N VAL A 18 24.11 -40.37 12.55
CA VAL A 18 24.64 -39.09 13.03
C VAL A 18 25.85 -39.35 13.95
N ALA A 19 25.79 -40.32 14.86
CA ALA A 19 26.91 -40.67 15.73
C ALA A 19 28.14 -41.24 14.98
N GLU A 20 27.96 -41.91 13.84
CA GLU A 20 29.05 -42.40 12.99
C GLU A 20 29.59 -41.29 12.07
N TYR A 21 28.72 -40.53 11.42
CA TYR A 21 29.07 -39.41 10.55
C TYR A 21 29.77 -38.27 11.32
N THR A 22 29.33 -37.99 12.56
CA THR A 22 30.00 -37.04 13.48
C THR A 22 31.42 -37.49 13.89
N ARG A 23 31.75 -38.79 13.76
CA ARG A 23 33.08 -39.33 14.07
C ARG A 23 34.05 -39.23 12.89
N GLU A 24 33.55 -39.14 11.65
CA GLU A 24 34.37 -39.15 10.44
C GLU A 24 34.49 -37.77 9.76
N GLY A 25 35.51 -37.62 8.91
CA GLY A 25 36.19 -36.38 8.55
C GLY A 25 35.34 -35.13 8.30
N GLU A 26 34.36 -35.19 7.39
CA GLU A 26 33.54 -34.03 7.02
C GLU A 26 32.44 -33.72 8.04
N GLY A 27 31.80 -34.74 8.61
CA GLY A 27 30.80 -34.55 9.66
C GLY A 27 31.39 -33.96 10.93
N ARG A 28 32.62 -34.34 11.28
CA ARG A 28 33.35 -33.72 12.39
C ARG A 28 33.65 -32.24 12.15
N ARG A 29 33.98 -31.85 10.91
CA ARG A 29 34.22 -30.44 10.54
C ARG A 29 32.94 -29.61 10.58
N LEU A 30 31.83 -30.17 10.11
CA LEU A 30 30.54 -29.50 10.05
C LEU A 30 29.93 -29.34 11.46
N LEU A 31 30.06 -30.35 12.32
CA LEU A 31 29.74 -30.22 13.75
C LEU A 31 30.67 -29.26 14.48
N ASP A 32 31.97 -29.26 14.20
CA ASP A 32 32.87 -28.26 14.79
C ASP A 32 32.45 -26.85 14.37
N LEU A 33 31.97 -26.66 13.14
CA LEU A 33 31.51 -25.36 12.64
C LEU A 33 30.19 -24.94 13.30
N PHE A 34 29.23 -25.85 13.46
CA PHE A 34 27.98 -25.60 14.20
C PHE A 34 28.22 -25.38 15.71
N ARG A 35 29.07 -26.19 16.35
CA ARG A 35 29.48 -26.05 17.76
C ARG A 35 30.21 -24.73 18.01
N ARG A 36 31.12 -24.34 17.11
CA ARG A 36 31.84 -23.05 17.19
C ARG A 36 30.91 -21.87 17.01
N LEU A 37 29.86 -22.00 16.18
CA LEU A 37 28.94 -20.91 15.94
C LEU A 37 27.90 -20.77 17.06
N LYS A 38 27.36 -21.86 17.62
CA LYS A 38 26.19 -21.78 18.53
C LYS A 38 26.05 -22.83 19.65
N GLY A 39 26.99 -23.77 19.83
CA GLY A 39 26.98 -24.77 20.93
C GLY A 39 26.00 -25.95 20.74
N ASP A 40 26.23 -27.06 21.46
CA ASP A 40 25.49 -28.35 21.30
C ASP A 40 23.97 -28.24 21.51
N GLN A 41 23.53 -27.33 22.38
CA GLN A 41 22.11 -27.11 22.68
C GLN A 41 21.30 -26.63 21.47
N VAL A 42 21.94 -25.99 20.48
CA VAL A 42 21.24 -25.46 19.29
C VAL A 42 20.98 -26.55 18.26
N PHE A 43 21.83 -27.57 18.19
CA PHE A 43 21.58 -28.73 17.33
C PHE A 43 20.42 -29.56 17.84
N ASP A 44 20.40 -29.87 19.14
CA ASP A 44 19.28 -30.59 19.78
C ASP A 44 17.97 -29.81 19.67
N ALA A 45 18.01 -28.48 19.82
CA ALA A 45 16.84 -27.62 19.61
C ALA A 45 16.34 -27.63 18.16
N LEU A 46 17.25 -27.67 17.17
CA LEU A 46 16.89 -27.78 15.75
C LEU A 46 16.21 -29.13 15.46
N VAL A 47 16.77 -30.23 15.97
CA VAL A 47 16.20 -31.58 15.80
C VAL A 47 14.82 -31.67 16.46
N CYS A 48 14.66 -31.15 17.67
CA CYS A 48 13.37 -31.09 18.36
C CYS A 48 12.33 -30.22 17.62
N ASP A 49 12.70 -29.04 17.11
CA ASP A 49 11.80 -28.18 16.32
C ASP A 49 11.37 -28.86 15.03
N LEU A 50 12.31 -29.56 14.36
CA LEU A 50 12.01 -30.31 13.16
C LEU A 50 11.01 -31.45 13.43
N GLN A 51 11.26 -32.24 14.48
CA GLN A 51 10.37 -33.31 14.89
C GLN A 51 8.96 -32.78 15.18
N HIS A 52 8.85 -31.64 15.87
CA HIS A 52 7.57 -31.01 16.13
C HIS A 52 6.84 -30.62 14.84
N ARG A 53 7.52 -29.97 13.89
CA ARG A 53 6.93 -29.58 12.60
C ARG A 53 6.56 -30.76 11.72
N LEU A 54 7.31 -31.87 11.79
CA LEU A 54 6.99 -33.11 11.07
C LEU A 54 5.71 -33.78 11.60
N THR A 55 5.41 -33.63 12.89
CA THR A 55 4.15 -34.16 13.46
C THR A 55 2.90 -33.42 12.98
N GLU A 56 3.05 -32.19 12.47
CA GLU A 56 1.94 -31.37 11.95
C GLU A 56 1.63 -31.62 10.46
N LEU A 57 2.42 -32.44 9.75
CA LEU A 57 2.20 -32.74 8.34
C LEU A 57 1.04 -33.73 8.14
N ASP A 58 0.22 -33.46 7.12
CA ASP A 58 -0.75 -34.43 6.62
C ASP A 58 -0.07 -35.62 5.88
N GLU A 59 -0.85 -36.65 5.54
CA GLU A 59 -0.29 -37.89 4.98
C GLU A 59 0.32 -37.71 3.58
N GLU A 60 -0.19 -36.77 2.77
CA GLU A 60 0.37 -36.49 1.43
C GLU A 60 1.68 -35.70 1.53
N GLN A 61 1.74 -34.69 2.40
CA GLN A 61 2.95 -33.93 2.70
C GLN A 61 4.03 -34.83 3.28
N ARG A 62 3.66 -35.79 4.13
CA ARG A 62 4.59 -36.77 4.71
C ARG A 62 5.18 -37.67 3.63
N LYS A 63 4.37 -38.21 2.73
CA LYS A 63 4.85 -39.03 1.59
C LYS A 63 5.82 -38.25 0.70
N LEU A 64 5.54 -36.98 0.45
CA LEU A 64 6.43 -36.14 -0.36
C LEU A 64 7.73 -35.82 0.37
N TRP A 65 7.67 -35.60 1.68
CA TRP A 65 8.85 -35.41 2.53
C TRP A 65 9.72 -36.68 2.58
N ASP A 66 9.10 -37.84 2.72
CA ASP A 66 9.78 -39.13 2.71
C ASP A 66 10.44 -39.39 1.36
N ALA A 67 9.74 -39.11 0.25
CA ALA A 67 10.31 -39.20 -1.10
C ALA A 67 11.49 -38.22 -1.32
N LEU A 68 11.40 -37.01 -0.76
CA LEU A 68 12.49 -36.05 -0.77
C LEU A 68 13.72 -36.59 -0.02
N PHE A 69 13.52 -37.12 1.19
CA PHE A 69 14.59 -37.76 1.98
C PHE A 69 15.21 -38.95 1.25
N GLU A 70 14.39 -39.85 0.70
CA GLU A 70 14.85 -41.00 -0.07
C GLU A 70 15.65 -40.58 -1.32
N SER A 71 15.22 -39.52 -2.01
CA SER A 71 15.90 -39.01 -3.21
C SER A 71 17.24 -38.32 -2.92
N ILE A 72 17.40 -37.72 -1.74
CA ILE A 72 18.64 -37.05 -1.33
C ILE A 72 19.66 -38.07 -0.81
N GLY A 73 19.21 -39.23 -0.33
CA GLY A 73 20.08 -40.30 0.18
C GLY A 73 20.82 -39.89 1.46
N ASP A 74 22.06 -40.33 1.63
CA ASP A 74 22.85 -40.06 2.84
C ASP A 74 23.64 -38.72 2.79
N ASP A 75 23.29 -37.79 1.90
CA ASP A 75 24.01 -36.50 1.73
C ASP A 75 23.61 -35.49 2.83
N LEU A 76 24.30 -35.55 3.97
CA LEU A 76 24.01 -34.68 5.13
C LEU A 76 24.13 -33.17 4.83
N PRO A 77 25.14 -32.68 4.08
CA PRO A 77 25.20 -31.27 3.69
C PRO A 77 23.92 -30.78 3.01
N LEU A 78 23.31 -31.61 2.14
CA LEU A 78 22.07 -31.27 1.44
C LEU A 78 20.85 -31.28 2.38
N HIS A 79 20.81 -32.22 3.34
CA HIS A 79 19.82 -32.23 4.42
C HIS A 79 19.90 -30.99 5.31
N LEU A 80 21.09 -30.57 5.73
CA LEU A 80 21.25 -29.38 6.57
C LEU A 80 20.94 -28.09 5.80
N ALA A 81 21.25 -28.05 4.50
CA ALA A 81 20.86 -26.96 3.61
C ALA A 81 19.34 -26.88 3.38
N LEU A 82 18.62 -28.00 3.48
CA LEU A 82 17.16 -28.07 3.52
C LEU A 82 16.57 -27.49 4.81
N MET A 83 17.19 -27.84 5.95
CA MET A 83 16.68 -27.47 7.27
C MET A 83 16.92 -26.00 7.60
N GLU A 84 18.02 -25.41 7.13
CA GLU A 84 18.35 -24.01 7.42
C GLU A 84 17.23 -23.03 7.00
N PRO A 85 16.72 -23.05 5.75
CA PRO A 85 15.68 -22.10 5.35
C PRO A 85 14.28 -22.47 5.89
N LEU A 86 14.02 -23.73 6.31
CA LEU A 86 12.84 -24.08 7.12
C LEU A 86 12.92 -23.52 8.55
N ALA A 87 14.11 -23.43 9.12
CA ALA A 87 14.35 -22.83 10.43
C ALA A 87 14.39 -21.30 10.40
N GLN A 88 14.85 -20.69 9.28
CA GLN A 88 14.96 -19.23 9.12
C GLN A 88 13.68 -18.57 8.60
N SER A 89 12.89 -19.26 7.80
CA SER A 89 11.58 -18.78 7.40
C SER A 89 10.55 -19.19 8.46
N ASP A 90 9.54 -18.36 8.72
CA ASP A 90 8.27 -18.80 9.30
C ASP A 90 7.52 -19.74 8.32
N GLY A 91 8.26 -20.57 7.59
CA GLY A 91 7.81 -21.43 6.51
C GLY A 91 7.35 -22.74 7.10
N SER A 92 6.06 -22.99 7.01
CA SER A 92 5.56 -24.35 7.08
C SER A 92 6.18 -25.15 5.93
N VAL A 93 6.42 -26.43 6.17
CA VAL A 93 6.89 -27.40 5.16
C VAL A 93 6.04 -27.32 3.89
N LEU A 94 4.75 -26.99 4.00
CA LEU A 94 3.85 -26.64 2.90
C LEU A 94 4.41 -25.62 1.89
N LYS A 95 5.10 -24.57 2.33
CA LYS A 95 5.73 -23.59 1.42
C LYS A 95 6.92 -24.18 0.67
N LEU A 96 7.67 -25.07 1.32
CA LEU A 96 8.78 -25.79 0.72
C LEU A 96 8.25 -26.77 -0.34
N VAL A 97 7.20 -27.53 0.00
CA VAL A 97 6.49 -28.44 -0.91
C VAL A 97 5.95 -27.71 -2.14
N ALA A 98 5.32 -26.54 -1.95
CA ALA A 98 4.82 -25.72 -3.05
C ALA A 98 5.91 -25.14 -3.96
N LEU A 99 7.16 -25.11 -3.51
CA LEU A 99 8.31 -24.63 -4.29
C LEU A 99 9.03 -25.77 -5.03
N PHE A 100 8.75 -27.03 -4.69
CA PHE A 100 9.30 -28.14 -5.44
C PHE A 100 8.52 -28.36 -6.74
N PRO A 101 9.23 -28.64 -7.85
CA PRO A 101 8.57 -29.07 -9.07
C PRO A 101 7.81 -30.38 -8.81
N THR A 102 6.74 -30.61 -9.57
CA THR A 102 5.99 -31.89 -9.53
C THR A 102 6.86 -33.09 -9.88
N ASP A 103 8.01 -32.86 -10.50
CA ASP A 103 9.02 -33.86 -10.77
C ASP A 103 10.27 -33.61 -9.92
N LEU A 104 10.35 -34.31 -8.79
CA LEU A 104 11.50 -34.28 -7.87
C LEU A 104 12.74 -34.99 -8.44
N SER A 105 12.63 -35.61 -9.62
CA SER A 105 13.75 -36.36 -10.22
C SER A 105 14.77 -35.47 -10.94
N ASP A 106 14.51 -34.17 -11.14
CA ASP A 106 15.47 -33.22 -11.71
C ASP A 106 16.32 -32.51 -10.61
N PRO A 107 17.62 -32.86 -10.46
CA PRO A 107 18.48 -32.26 -9.45
C PRO A 107 18.69 -30.75 -9.65
N LYS A 108 18.55 -30.24 -10.90
CA LYS A 108 18.69 -28.80 -11.17
C LYS A 108 17.48 -28.02 -10.70
N ALA A 109 16.29 -28.60 -10.83
CA ALA A 109 15.04 -27.98 -10.40
C ALA A 109 14.95 -27.94 -8.86
N LEU A 110 15.43 -29.00 -8.19
CA LEU A 110 15.68 -29.01 -6.75
C LEU A 110 16.69 -27.93 -6.33
N ALA A 111 17.88 -27.89 -6.94
CA ALA A 111 18.90 -26.87 -6.65
C ALA A 111 18.40 -25.43 -6.84
N HIS A 112 17.54 -25.19 -7.84
CA HIS A 112 16.90 -23.90 -8.05
C HIS A 112 15.88 -23.57 -6.95
N ALA A 113 15.02 -24.52 -6.57
CA ALA A 113 14.08 -24.35 -5.45
C ALA A 113 14.82 -24.02 -4.14
N PHE A 114 15.98 -24.65 -3.91
CA PHE A 114 16.85 -24.37 -2.78
C PHE A 114 17.43 -22.97 -2.78
N GLU A 115 17.98 -22.54 -3.91
CA GLU A 115 18.51 -21.19 -4.05
C GLU A 115 17.39 -20.14 -3.91
N SER A 116 16.17 -20.43 -4.40
CA SER A 116 15.00 -19.59 -4.17
C SER A 116 14.63 -19.51 -2.68
N LEU A 117 14.62 -20.65 -1.96
CA LEU A 117 14.32 -20.64 -0.51
C LEU A 117 15.38 -19.89 0.29
N LYS A 118 16.66 -20.12 -0.01
CA LYS A 118 17.80 -19.50 0.66
C LYS A 118 17.84 -17.98 0.46
N ARG A 119 17.38 -17.51 -0.70
CA ARG A 119 17.26 -16.07 -1.00
C ARG A 119 16.00 -15.45 -0.41
N GLY A 120 15.12 -16.25 0.19
CA GLY A 120 13.81 -15.80 0.66
C GLY A 120 12.89 -15.38 -0.49
N ASP A 121 13.12 -15.91 -1.70
CA ASP A 121 12.28 -15.64 -2.87
C ASP A 121 10.92 -16.27 -2.58
N ARG A 122 9.96 -15.44 -2.17
CA ARG A 122 8.57 -15.88 -1.99
C ARG A 122 8.06 -16.38 -3.35
N PRO A 123 7.32 -17.50 -3.39
CA PRO A 123 6.69 -17.93 -4.63
C PRO A 123 5.89 -16.76 -5.20
N PHE A 124 6.13 -16.46 -6.47
CA PHE A 124 5.41 -15.40 -7.16
C PHE A 124 3.92 -15.77 -7.24
N PRO A 125 3.01 -14.81 -7.10
CA PRO A 125 1.59 -15.08 -7.28
C PRO A 125 1.35 -15.74 -8.65
N PRO A 126 0.38 -16.67 -8.76
CA PRO A 126 0.05 -17.31 -10.03
C PRO A 126 -0.19 -16.27 -11.13
N GLY A 127 0.37 -16.50 -12.32
CA GLY A 127 0.28 -15.60 -13.46
C GLY A 127 1.32 -14.47 -13.47
N ILE A 128 2.19 -14.39 -12.47
CA ILE A 128 3.33 -13.47 -12.48
C ILE A 128 4.64 -14.21 -12.77
N THR A 129 5.39 -13.74 -13.76
CA THR A 129 6.66 -14.33 -14.16
C THR A 129 7.81 -13.86 -13.27
N ASN A 130 8.70 -14.79 -12.90
CA ASN A 130 9.97 -14.45 -12.27
C ASN A 130 10.97 -13.97 -13.33
N THR A 131 11.25 -12.67 -13.33
CA THR A 131 12.11 -11.99 -14.31
C THR A 131 13.58 -11.92 -13.92
N ARG A 132 13.98 -12.53 -12.80
CA ARG A 132 15.35 -12.45 -12.28
C ARG A 132 16.34 -13.06 -13.28
N GLY A 133 17.30 -12.26 -13.71
CA GLY A 133 18.35 -12.68 -14.67
C GLY A 133 17.89 -12.76 -16.13
N TRP A 134 16.70 -12.26 -16.46
CA TRP A 134 16.26 -12.13 -17.84
C TRP A 134 16.94 -10.94 -18.51
N SER A 135 17.24 -11.06 -19.81
CA SER A 135 17.66 -9.93 -20.62
C SER A 135 16.46 -9.06 -21.00
N ASP A 136 16.70 -7.80 -21.36
CA ASP A 136 15.64 -6.87 -21.75
C ASP A 136 14.88 -7.35 -22.98
N GLU A 137 15.53 -8.05 -23.92
CA GLU A 137 14.86 -8.65 -25.08
C GLU A 137 13.83 -9.70 -24.66
N ARG A 138 14.19 -10.59 -23.73
CA ARG A 138 13.27 -11.62 -23.24
C ARG A 138 12.10 -11.01 -22.44
N LEU A 139 12.36 -9.94 -21.70
CA LEU A 139 11.32 -9.18 -21.01
C LEU A 139 10.35 -8.54 -22.01
N LEU A 140 10.86 -7.96 -23.09
CA LEU A 140 10.07 -7.33 -24.14
C LEU A 140 9.22 -8.34 -24.94
N GLU A 141 9.79 -9.51 -25.25
CA GLU A 141 9.06 -10.62 -25.89
C GLU A 141 7.87 -11.05 -25.03
N LYS A 142 8.11 -11.32 -23.73
CA LYS A 142 7.05 -11.72 -22.81
C LYS A 142 6.04 -10.60 -22.60
N PHE A 143 6.50 -9.35 -22.54
CA PHE A 143 5.63 -8.19 -22.42
C PHE A 143 4.69 -8.06 -23.61
N THR A 144 5.19 -8.28 -24.83
CA THR A 144 4.38 -8.21 -26.05
C THR A 144 3.27 -9.27 -26.05
N GLU A 145 3.57 -10.49 -25.59
CA GLU A 145 2.57 -11.55 -25.38
C GLU A 145 1.47 -11.12 -24.40
N VAL A 146 1.85 -10.56 -23.25
CA VAL A 146 0.91 -10.13 -22.21
C VAL A 146 0.11 -8.91 -22.65
N LYS A 147 0.71 -7.98 -23.39
CA LYS A 147 0.09 -6.73 -23.85
C LYS A 147 -1.13 -6.97 -24.75
N GLU A 148 -1.12 -8.04 -25.56
CA GLU A 148 -2.29 -8.43 -26.36
C GLU A 148 -3.49 -8.84 -25.49
N GLN A 149 -3.26 -9.36 -24.28
CA GLN A 149 -4.32 -9.71 -23.32
C GLN A 149 -4.96 -8.49 -22.65
N LEU A 150 -4.33 -7.31 -22.75
CA LEU A 150 -4.75 -6.08 -22.08
C LEU A 150 -5.63 -5.17 -22.97
N ASP A 151 -6.19 -5.74 -24.04
CA ASP A 151 -7.02 -5.04 -25.00
C ASP A 151 -6.30 -3.84 -25.66
N TRP A 152 -5.03 -4.05 -26.01
CA TRP A 152 -4.18 -3.02 -26.61
C TRP A 152 -4.75 -2.45 -27.91
N GLN A 153 -5.31 -3.32 -28.76
CA GLN A 153 -5.83 -2.94 -30.07
C GLN A 153 -6.99 -1.93 -29.96
N ASN A 154 -7.86 -2.08 -28.95
CA ASN A 154 -9.00 -1.18 -28.72
C ASN A 154 -8.67 0.00 -27.78
N THR A 155 -7.53 -0.05 -27.08
CA THR A 155 -7.07 1.07 -26.25
C THR A 155 -6.69 2.25 -27.14
N THR A 156 -7.38 3.38 -27.03
CA THR A 156 -7.18 4.56 -27.89
C THR A 156 -7.01 5.86 -27.10
N GLY A 157 -6.70 6.96 -27.80
CA GLY A 157 -6.69 8.31 -27.22
C GLY A 157 -5.64 8.49 -26.11
N SER A 158 -6.04 9.13 -25.01
CA SER A 158 -5.15 9.45 -23.89
C SER A 158 -4.60 8.22 -23.17
N ALA A 159 -5.36 7.12 -23.10
CA ALA A 159 -4.92 5.90 -22.44
C ALA A 159 -3.74 5.25 -23.20
N ARG A 160 -3.84 5.15 -24.53
CA ARG A 160 -2.75 4.64 -25.38
C ARG A 160 -1.49 5.48 -25.24
N LYS A 161 -1.62 6.80 -25.43
CA LYS A 161 -0.49 7.74 -25.30
C LYS A 161 0.17 7.68 -23.92
N TRP A 162 -0.64 7.55 -22.87
CA TRP A 162 -0.13 7.42 -21.51
C TRP A 162 0.67 6.13 -21.33
N TRP A 163 0.16 5.01 -21.84
CA TRP A 163 0.84 3.72 -21.73
C TRP A 163 2.16 3.68 -22.54
N GLU A 164 2.17 4.24 -23.76
CA GLU A 164 3.40 4.40 -24.56
C GLU A 164 4.44 5.27 -23.86
N ALA A 165 4.00 6.38 -23.25
CA ALA A 165 4.90 7.22 -22.45
C ALA A 165 5.42 6.48 -21.22
N PHE A 166 4.58 5.69 -20.55
CA PHE A 166 4.98 4.87 -19.40
C PHE A 166 6.02 3.81 -19.79
N GLU A 167 5.85 3.15 -20.94
CA GLU A 167 6.85 2.23 -21.51
C GLU A 167 8.18 2.94 -21.75
N ASN A 168 8.15 4.08 -22.44
CA ASN A 168 9.34 4.86 -22.78
C ASN A 168 10.08 5.38 -21.54
N ASP A 169 9.36 5.93 -20.57
CA ASP A 169 9.94 6.45 -19.31
C ASP A 169 10.57 5.32 -18.46
N ASN A 170 10.15 4.07 -18.67
CA ASN A 170 10.63 2.89 -17.96
C ASN A 170 11.36 1.90 -18.87
N GLU A 171 11.92 2.35 -20.01
CA GLU A 171 12.68 1.50 -20.93
C GLU A 171 13.87 0.82 -20.21
N HIS A 172 14.49 1.51 -19.26
CA HIS A 172 15.56 0.97 -18.41
C HIS A 172 15.08 -0.01 -17.32
N ARG A 173 13.76 -0.25 -17.21
CA ARG A 173 13.11 -1.06 -16.18
C ARG A 173 11.97 -1.90 -16.75
N TRP A 174 12.21 -2.60 -17.86
CA TRP A 174 11.22 -3.48 -18.49
C TRP A 174 10.58 -4.50 -17.53
N ALA A 175 11.31 -4.98 -16.52
CA ALA A 175 10.76 -5.85 -15.49
C ALA A 175 9.59 -5.21 -14.71
N LEU A 176 9.61 -3.90 -14.49
CA LEU A 176 8.49 -3.17 -13.87
C LEU A 176 7.29 -3.09 -14.82
N VAL A 177 7.54 -2.77 -16.10
CA VAL A 177 6.49 -2.63 -17.13
C VAL A 177 5.78 -3.97 -17.35
N LEU A 178 6.56 -5.05 -17.51
CA LEU A 178 6.04 -6.41 -17.60
C LEU A 178 5.26 -6.80 -16.35
N ARG A 179 5.81 -6.53 -15.16
CA ARG A 179 5.11 -6.84 -13.91
C ARG A 179 3.75 -6.16 -13.82
N LEU A 180 3.66 -4.87 -14.18
CA LEU A 180 2.38 -4.17 -14.20
C LEU A 180 1.42 -4.78 -15.21
N ALA A 181 1.89 -5.13 -16.40
CA ALA A 181 1.08 -5.76 -17.44
C ALA A 181 0.52 -7.11 -16.99
N GLU A 182 1.33 -7.95 -16.35
CA GLU A 182 0.89 -9.24 -15.80
C GLU A 182 -0.12 -9.06 -14.67
N GLU A 183 0.08 -8.08 -13.77
CA GLU A 183 -0.88 -7.76 -12.71
C GLU A 183 -2.25 -7.33 -13.28
N LEU A 184 -2.27 -6.62 -14.41
CA LEU A 184 -3.50 -6.27 -15.12
C LEU A 184 -4.14 -7.49 -15.82
N ALA A 185 -3.32 -8.34 -16.45
CA ALA A 185 -3.79 -9.54 -17.13
C ALA A 185 -4.42 -10.53 -16.14
N VAL A 186 -3.79 -10.77 -14.99
CA VAL A 186 -4.33 -11.60 -13.90
C VAL A 186 -5.68 -11.07 -13.41
N ARG A 187 -5.85 -9.74 -13.34
CA ARG A 187 -7.12 -9.09 -12.97
C ARG A 187 -8.14 -9.05 -14.11
N LYS A 188 -7.76 -9.49 -15.31
CA LYS A 188 -8.55 -9.32 -16.54
C LYS A 188 -8.97 -7.85 -16.70
N ALA A 189 -8.02 -6.94 -16.50
CA ALA A 189 -8.23 -5.49 -16.61
C ALA A 189 -7.57 -4.96 -17.87
N THR A 190 -8.23 -4.01 -18.53
CA THR A 190 -7.68 -3.37 -19.73
C THR A 190 -6.78 -2.19 -19.37
N ILE A 191 -5.92 -1.78 -20.31
CA ILE A 191 -5.11 -0.56 -20.15
C ILE A 191 -6.00 0.68 -19.97
N THR A 192 -7.15 0.72 -20.63
CA THR A 192 -8.10 1.84 -20.49
C THR A 192 -8.69 1.92 -19.07
N GLU A 193 -9.09 0.78 -18.48
CA GLU A 193 -9.58 0.73 -17.10
C GLU A 193 -8.51 1.17 -16.10
N PHE A 194 -7.27 0.68 -16.28
CA PHE A 194 -6.16 1.07 -15.42
C PHE A 194 -5.82 2.57 -15.56
N PHE A 195 -5.81 3.11 -16.78
CA PHE A 195 -5.60 4.54 -17.03
C PHE A 195 -6.66 5.40 -16.32
N LEU A 196 -7.94 5.01 -16.38
CA LEU A 196 -8.99 5.71 -15.65
C LEU A 196 -8.75 5.64 -14.14
N ALA A 197 -8.37 4.47 -13.61
CA ALA A 197 -8.03 4.33 -12.20
C ALA A 197 -6.85 5.25 -11.80
N TYR A 198 -5.80 5.34 -12.62
CA TYR A 198 -4.69 6.26 -12.42
C TYR A 198 -5.14 7.73 -12.37
N VAL A 199 -5.97 8.16 -13.33
CA VAL A 199 -6.49 9.55 -13.38
C VAL A 199 -7.37 9.88 -12.18
N TYR A 200 -8.29 8.99 -11.79
CA TYR A 200 -9.21 9.23 -10.69
C TYR A 200 -8.58 9.11 -9.31
N SER A 201 -7.60 8.21 -9.15
CA SER A 201 -6.87 8.06 -7.90
C SER A 201 -5.90 9.24 -7.66
N ASN A 202 -5.41 9.87 -8.73
CA ASN A 202 -4.50 11.03 -8.70
C ASN A 202 -3.29 10.76 -7.79
N THR A 203 -2.65 9.61 -8.01
CA THR A 203 -1.44 9.13 -7.33
C THR A 203 -0.49 8.56 -8.38
N ASP A 204 0.82 8.71 -8.15
CA ASP A 204 1.84 8.13 -9.03
C ASP A 204 2.23 6.70 -8.56
N ASP A 205 1.66 6.22 -7.44
CA ASP A 205 1.91 4.88 -6.91
C ASP A 205 1.05 3.84 -7.66
N LEU A 206 1.74 2.96 -8.41
CA LEU A 206 1.10 1.92 -9.23
C LEU A 206 0.27 0.94 -8.40
N HIS A 207 0.70 0.59 -7.19
CA HIS A 207 -0.06 -0.31 -6.32
C HIS A 207 -1.33 0.36 -5.81
N ALA A 208 -1.25 1.64 -5.45
CA ALA A 208 -2.43 2.42 -5.07
C ALA A 208 -3.44 2.51 -6.23
N CYS A 209 -2.96 2.63 -7.47
CA CYS A 209 -3.80 2.60 -8.68
C CYS A 209 -4.47 1.24 -8.88
N LEU A 210 -3.75 0.13 -8.69
CA LEU A 210 -4.30 -1.23 -8.77
C LEU A 210 -5.39 -1.47 -7.71
N PHE A 211 -5.19 -1.04 -6.46
CA PHE A 211 -6.22 -1.15 -5.44
C PHE A 211 -7.45 -0.28 -5.75
N TYR A 212 -7.25 0.92 -6.29
CA TYR A 212 -8.35 1.76 -6.71
C TYR A 212 -9.13 1.15 -7.89
N LEU A 213 -8.43 0.52 -8.85
CA LEU A 213 -9.03 -0.25 -9.94
C LEU A 213 -9.93 -1.36 -9.39
N ASP A 214 -9.41 -2.20 -8.49
CA ASP A 214 -10.15 -3.31 -7.88
C ASP A 214 -11.41 -2.81 -7.13
N TYR A 215 -11.28 -1.70 -6.38
CA TYR A 215 -12.42 -1.02 -5.75
C TYR A 215 -13.49 -0.60 -6.77
N THR A 216 -13.11 0.09 -7.86
CA THR A 216 -14.09 0.59 -8.85
C THR A 216 -14.82 -0.54 -9.58
N ARG A 217 -14.16 -1.68 -9.83
CA ARG A 217 -14.79 -2.87 -10.44
C ARG A 217 -15.83 -3.48 -9.52
N LEU A 218 -15.46 -3.75 -8.27
CA LEU A 218 -16.40 -4.30 -7.28
C LEU A 218 -17.59 -3.37 -7.03
N LYS A 219 -17.36 -2.07 -7.02
CA LYS A 219 -18.43 -1.08 -6.88
C LYS A 219 -19.39 -1.10 -8.09
N LYS A 220 -18.86 -1.16 -9.30
CA LYS A 220 -19.67 -1.25 -10.53
C LYS A 220 -20.51 -2.54 -10.56
N GLU A 221 -19.95 -3.66 -10.12
CA GLU A 221 -20.68 -4.93 -10.00
C GLU A 221 -21.81 -4.86 -8.96
N GLU A 222 -21.57 -4.22 -7.81
CA GLU A 222 -22.59 -4.01 -6.79
C GLU A 222 -23.73 -3.11 -7.28
N GLU A 223 -23.40 -1.99 -7.94
CA GLU A 223 -24.39 -1.09 -8.55
C GLU A 223 -25.20 -1.79 -9.65
N ALA A 224 -24.55 -2.63 -10.46
CA ALA A 224 -25.22 -3.45 -11.46
C ALA A 224 -26.19 -4.47 -10.82
N LYS A 225 -25.77 -5.16 -9.76
CA LYS A 225 -26.63 -6.07 -8.99
C LYS A 225 -27.81 -5.34 -8.35
N LYS A 226 -27.59 -4.16 -7.76
CA LYS A 226 -28.64 -3.32 -7.18
C LYS A 226 -29.64 -2.86 -8.24
N LYS A 227 -29.16 -2.43 -9.42
CA LYS A 227 -30.01 -2.06 -10.55
C LYS A 227 -30.80 -3.25 -11.10
N ALA A 228 -30.18 -4.43 -11.20
CA ALA A 228 -30.86 -5.64 -11.63
C ALA A 228 -31.95 -6.07 -10.63
N ALA A 229 -31.67 -6.01 -9.33
CA ALA A 229 -32.66 -6.30 -8.28
C ALA A 229 -33.84 -5.32 -8.29
N LEU A 230 -33.58 -4.02 -8.48
CA LEU A 230 -34.64 -3.01 -8.61
C LEU A 230 -35.44 -3.18 -9.90
N GLY A 231 -34.78 -3.52 -11.01
CA GLY A 231 -35.44 -3.82 -12.28
C GLY A 231 -36.38 -5.03 -12.18
N ALA A 232 -35.97 -6.07 -11.45
CA ALA A 232 -36.79 -7.25 -11.20
C ALA A 232 -38.04 -6.96 -10.36
N LEU A 233 -38.00 -5.96 -9.47
CA LEU A 233 -39.16 -5.53 -8.68
C LEU A 233 -40.13 -4.62 -9.46
N GLY A 234 -39.68 -4.00 -10.56
CA GLY A 234 -40.46 -3.07 -11.39
C GLY A 234 -41.23 -3.72 -12.53
N GLN A 235 -40.93 -4.98 -12.86
CA GLN A 235 -41.78 -5.80 -13.74
C GLN A 235 -42.69 -6.66 -12.87
N PRO A 236 -44.03 -6.68 -13.10
CA PRO A 236 -44.87 -7.68 -12.46
C PRO A 236 -44.31 -9.05 -12.82
N PRO A 237 -44.26 -10.01 -11.87
CA PRO A 237 -43.65 -11.31 -12.09
C PRO A 237 -44.36 -11.97 -13.26
N LEU A 238 -43.71 -11.95 -14.44
CA LEU A 238 -43.98 -12.92 -15.46
C LEU A 238 -43.57 -14.25 -14.82
N MET A 239 -44.58 -14.99 -14.37
CA MET A 239 -44.44 -16.33 -13.86
C MET A 239 -43.44 -17.06 -14.77
N PRO A 240 -42.31 -17.55 -14.24
CA PRO A 240 -41.34 -18.25 -15.04
C PRO A 240 -42.04 -19.50 -15.58
N SER A 241 -42.34 -19.48 -16.88
CA SER A 241 -42.66 -20.68 -17.64
C SER A 241 -41.48 -21.62 -17.42
N GLY A 242 -41.72 -22.70 -16.68
CA GLY A 242 -40.67 -23.61 -16.24
C GLY A 242 -40.01 -24.29 -17.43
N ASP A 243 -38.85 -23.78 -17.81
CA ASP A 243 -37.75 -24.55 -18.38
C ASP A 243 -36.53 -23.60 -18.43
N GLU A 244 -35.35 -24.14 -18.11
CA GLU A 244 -34.04 -23.46 -18.16
C GLU A 244 -33.65 -22.53 -17.01
N THR A 245 -33.49 -23.09 -15.80
CA THR A 245 -32.54 -22.54 -14.83
C THR A 245 -31.12 -23.02 -15.18
N GLN A 246 -30.54 -22.48 -16.25
CA GLN A 246 -29.12 -22.69 -16.54
C GLN A 246 -28.30 -21.89 -15.51
N SER A 247 -27.85 -22.60 -14.48
CA SER A 247 -26.93 -22.10 -13.47
C SER A 247 -25.64 -21.68 -14.18
N ALA A 248 -25.25 -20.41 -14.06
CA ALA A 248 -23.98 -19.93 -14.62
C ALA A 248 -22.84 -20.83 -14.12
N PRO A 249 -21.91 -21.28 -14.99
CA PRO A 249 -20.84 -22.18 -14.60
C PRO A 249 -20.00 -21.51 -13.50
N ALA A 250 -20.05 -22.09 -12.30
CA ALA A 250 -19.20 -21.69 -11.20
C ALA A 250 -17.75 -21.78 -11.68
N THR A 251 -17.05 -20.64 -11.66
CA THR A 251 -15.62 -20.63 -11.93
C THR A 251 -14.95 -21.57 -10.92
N PRO A 252 -14.07 -22.48 -11.36
CA PRO A 252 -13.38 -23.38 -10.45
C PRO A 252 -12.56 -22.53 -9.48
N PHE A 253 -13.00 -22.48 -8.23
CA PHE A 253 -12.24 -21.82 -7.17
C PHE A 253 -10.90 -22.55 -7.02
N PRO A 254 -9.78 -21.82 -6.84
CA PRO A 254 -8.50 -22.44 -6.56
C PRO A 254 -8.64 -23.37 -5.32
N PRO A 255 -7.82 -24.44 -5.25
CA PRO A 255 -7.84 -25.40 -4.14
C PRO A 255 -7.93 -24.69 -2.79
N LEU A 256 -8.94 -25.07 -2.00
CA LEU A 256 -9.44 -24.35 -0.82
C LEU A 256 -8.46 -24.27 0.36
N ASP A 257 -7.29 -24.89 0.25
CA ASP A 257 -6.46 -25.21 1.42
C ASP A 257 -5.41 -24.14 1.74
N ALA A 258 -5.13 -23.20 0.83
CA ALA A 258 -4.18 -22.12 1.07
C ALA A 258 -4.88 -20.81 1.45
N LEU A 259 -5.38 -20.71 2.69
CA LEU A 259 -5.80 -19.41 3.23
C LEU A 259 -4.60 -18.45 3.32
N PRO A 260 -4.80 -17.14 3.07
CA PRO A 260 -3.73 -16.16 3.20
C PRO A 260 -3.07 -16.20 4.59
N PRO A 261 -1.74 -15.96 4.69
CA PRO A 261 -1.04 -15.95 5.97
C PRO A 261 -1.69 -15.00 6.97
N GLY A 262 -1.87 -15.48 8.21
CA GLY A 262 -2.49 -14.72 9.29
C GLY A 262 -4.02 -14.81 9.34
N ILE A 263 -4.64 -15.55 8.41
CA ILE A 263 -6.06 -15.85 8.48
C ILE A 263 -6.31 -17.26 9.02
N THR A 264 -7.18 -17.37 10.01
CA THR A 264 -7.54 -18.64 10.62
C THR A 264 -8.56 -19.41 9.77
N ASN A 265 -8.37 -20.72 9.62
CA ASN A 265 -9.40 -21.60 9.07
C ASN A 265 -10.49 -21.85 10.11
N THR A 266 -11.72 -21.44 9.81
CA THR A 266 -12.87 -21.50 10.73
C THR A 266 -13.88 -22.60 10.37
N ARG A 267 -13.58 -23.49 9.42
CA ARG A 267 -14.56 -24.47 8.89
C ARG A 267 -15.21 -25.33 9.99
N ASP A 268 -14.45 -25.68 11.03
CA ASP A 268 -14.89 -26.55 12.12
C ASP A 268 -15.01 -25.82 13.48
N TRP A 269 -15.13 -24.48 13.46
CA TRP A 269 -15.21 -23.70 14.68
C TRP A 269 -16.66 -23.42 15.09
N ASN A 270 -16.95 -23.51 16.38
CA ASN A 270 -18.21 -23.04 16.94
C ASN A 270 -18.19 -21.51 17.18
N ASP A 271 -19.38 -20.92 17.35
CA ASP A 271 -19.54 -19.48 17.55
C ASP A 271 -18.79 -18.96 18.78
N GLU A 272 -18.75 -19.72 19.87
CA GLU A 272 -18.03 -19.34 21.10
C GLU A 272 -16.53 -19.15 20.84
N ARG A 273 -15.91 -20.07 20.10
CA ARG A 273 -14.49 -19.99 19.73
C ARG A 273 -14.22 -18.83 18.78
N LEU A 274 -15.12 -18.57 17.84
CA LEU A 274 -15.04 -17.43 16.92
C LEU A 274 -15.09 -16.10 17.69
N VAL A 275 -16.05 -15.94 18.61
CA VAL A 275 -16.19 -14.74 19.44
C VAL A 275 -14.98 -14.55 20.36
N ALA A 276 -14.47 -15.62 20.98
CA ALA A 276 -13.28 -15.55 21.83
C ALA A 276 -12.01 -15.15 21.04
N LYS A 277 -11.85 -15.62 19.80
CA LYS A 277 -10.75 -15.19 18.92
C LYS A 277 -10.94 -13.74 18.48
N LEU A 278 -12.16 -13.35 18.09
CA LEU A 278 -12.48 -11.99 17.70
C LEU A 278 -12.18 -10.98 18.83
N ALA A 279 -12.49 -11.33 20.08
CA ALA A 279 -12.15 -10.50 21.24
C ALA A 279 -10.63 -10.23 21.34
N ARG A 280 -9.80 -11.26 21.13
CA ARG A 280 -8.34 -11.12 21.11
C ARG A 280 -7.85 -10.28 19.92
N ASP A 281 -8.45 -10.44 18.74
CA ASP A 281 -8.02 -9.66 17.58
C ASP A 281 -8.46 -8.19 17.69
N LYS A 282 -9.60 -7.88 18.31
CA LYS A 282 -10.01 -6.50 18.60
C LYS A 282 -8.95 -5.70 19.37
N GLU A 283 -8.23 -6.33 20.28
CA GLU A 283 -7.11 -5.68 20.99
C GLU A 283 -6.02 -5.22 20.01
N LYS A 284 -5.70 -6.04 18.99
CA LYS A 284 -4.73 -5.70 17.94
C LYS A 284 -5.22 -4.59 17.00
N LEU A 285 -6.54 -4.41 16.89
CA LEU A 285 -7.19 -3.39 16.04
C LEU A 285 -7.34 -2.03 16.73
N ASP A 286 -6.68 -1.83 17.87
CA ASP A 286 -6.77 -0.62 18.67
C ASP A 286 -8.22 -0.29 19.09
N TRP A 287 -8.95 -1.31 19.53
CA TRP A 287 -10.35 -1.18 19.94
C TRP A 287 -10.55 -0.13 21.05
N ALA A 288 -9.59 0.00 21.96
CA ALA A 288 -9.63 0.93 23.07
C ALA A 288 -9.70 2.40 22.60
N ASN A 289 -8.90 2.77 21.60
CA ASN A 289 -8.85 4.13 21.05
C ASN A 289 -9.77 4.34 19.83
N THR A 290 -10.55 3.33 19.46
CA THR A 290 -11.51 3.43 18.36
C THR A 290 -12.56 4.51 18.63
N THR A 291 -12.80 5.37 17.64
CA THR A 291 -13.77 6.47 17.76
C THR A 291 -15.18 5.97 18.05
N GLY A 292 -15.99 6.76 18.77
CA GLY A 292 -17.33 6.33 19.19
C GLY A 292 -18.27 5.99 18.04
N SER A 293 -18.16 6.66 16.88
CA SER A 293 -18.93 6.33 15.67
C SER A 293 -18.49 5.00 15.05
N ALA A 294 -17.18 4.78 14.91
CA ALA A 294 -16.63 3.54 14.38
C ALA A 294 -16.95 2.35 15.29
N ARG A 295 -16.87 2.54 16.62
CA ARG A 295 -17.23 1.51 17.61
C ARG A 295 -18.70 1.12 17.49
N LYS A 296 -19.61 2.10 17.47
CA LYS A 296 -21.05 1.85 17.29
C LYS A 296 -21.35 1.16 15.97
N TRP A 297 -20.68 1.55 14.90
CA TRP A 297 -20.81 0.90 13.59
C TRP A 297 -20.36 -0.56 13.65
N TRP A 298 -19.21 -0.85 14.25
CA TRP A 298 -18.69 -2.21 14.37
C TRP A 298 -19.59 -3.09 15.24
N GLU A 299 -20.10 -2.59 16.35
CA GLU A 299 -21.08 -3.29 17.19
C GLU A 299 -22.38 -3.60 16.44
N ALA A 300 -22.86 -2.65 15.61
CA ALA A 300 -24.02 -2.87 14.76
C ALA A 300 -23.73 -3.91 13.65
N PHE A 301 -22.53 -3.88 13.08
CA PHE A 301 -22.06 -4.85 12.09
C PHE A 301 -21.99 -6.26 12.68
N GLU A 302 -21.42 -6.41 13.89
CA GLU A 302 -21.44 -7.65 14.67
C GLU A 302 -22.86 -8.14 14.90
N ASN A 303 -23.74 -7.27 15.39
CA ASN A 303 -25.11 -7.64 15.70
C ASN A 303 -25.88 -8.10 14.46
N ARG A 304 -25.68 -7.45 13.30
CA ARG A 304 -26.33 -7.81 12.04
C ARG A 304 -25.81 -9.15 11.48
N ASN A 305 -24.54 -9.46 11.71
CA ASN A 305 -23.88 -10.66 11.21
C ASN A 305 -23.66 -11.72 12.30
N LYS A 306 -24.48 -11.72 13.35
CA LYS A 306 -24.43 -12.74 14.43
C LYS A 306 -24.56 -14.19 13.94
N HIS A 307 -25.19 -14.39 12.79
CA HIS A 307 -25.34 -15.70 12.16
C HIS A 307 -24.14 -16.07 11.26
N GLN A 308 -23.17 -15.16 11.11
CA GLN A 308 -21.97 -15.31 10.28
C GLN A 308 -20.75 -14.78 11.04
N TRP A 309 -20.50 -15.28 12.26
CA TRP A 309 -19.33 -14.89 13.05
C TRP A 309 -18.00 -15.09 12.32
N ALA A 310 -17.92 -16.12 11.46
CA ALA A 310 -16.77 -16.35 10.60
C ALA A 310 -16.46 -15.15 9.68
N LEU A 311 -17.48 -14.47 9.13
CA LEU A 311 -17.31 -13.27 8.32
C LEU A 311 -16.75 -12.10 9.14
N VAL A 312 -17.28 -11.91 10.36
CA VAL A 312 -16.83 -10.83 11.25
C VAL A 312 -15.40 -11.06 11.71
N LEU A 313 -15.08 -12.29 12.12
CA LEU A 313 -13.72 -12.67 12.48
C LEU A 313 -12.78 -12.51 11.30
N ARG A 314 -13.18 -12.97 10.10
CA ARG A 314 -12.38 -12.82 8.89
C ARG A 314 -12.05 -11.35 8.62
N LEU A 315 -13.02 -10.45 8.72
CA LEU A 315 -12.77 -9.02 8.57
C LEU A 315 -11.79 -8.49 9.62
N ALA A 316 -11.93 -8.90 10.89
CA ALA A 316 -11.01 -8.49 11.95
C ALA A 316 -9.57 -8.97 11.70
N GLU A 317 -9.40 -10.21 11.23
CA GLU A 317 -8.08 -10.75 10.89
C GLU A 317 -7.48 -10.04 9.67
N GLU A 318 -8.27 -9.76 8.63
CA GLU A 318 -7.82 -9.00 7.45
C GLU A 318 -7.34 -7.59 7.82
N LEU A 319 -8.01 -6.93 8.78
CA LEU A 319 -7.56 -5.64 9.32
C LEU A 319 -6.29 -5.79 10.18
N ALA A 320 -6.19 -6.85 10.99
CA ALA A 320 -5.03 -7.10 11.83
C ALA A 320 -3.77 -7.38 11.00
N VAL A 321 -3.89 -8.19 9.94
CA VAL A 321 -2.82 -8.48 8.98
C VAL A 321 -2.35 -7.19 8.30
N ARG A 322 -3.28 -6.30 7.94
CA ARG A 322 -2.95 -4.97 7.38
C ARG A 322 -2.43 -3.99 8.42
N ARG A 323 -2.47 -4.30 9.71
CA ARG A 323 -2.22 -3.36 10.81
C ARG A 323 -3.08 -2.10 10.68
N ALA A 324 -4.35 -2.29 10.30
CA ALA A 324 -5.34 -1.23 10.19
C ALA A 324 -6.26 -1.23 11.41
N THR A 325 -6.70 -0.05 11.81
CA THR A 325 -7.64 0.12 12.94
C THR A 325 -9.10 0.04 12.46
N VAL A 326 -10.02 -0.25 13.40
CA VAL A 326 -11.47 -0.18 13.12
C VAL A 326 -11.90 1.22 12.67
N THR A 327 -11.25 2.27 13.19
CA THR A 327 -11.55 3.65 12.79
C THR A 327 -11.16 3.91 11.33
N GLU A 328 -10.00 3.45 10.87
CA GLU A 328 -9.57 3.60 9.48
C GLU A 328 -10.49 2.84 8.53
N PHE A 329 -10.86 1.61 8.88
CA PHE A 329 -11.80 0.84 8.08
C PHE A 329 -13.20 1.48 8.02
N PHE A 330 -13.69 2.01 9.15
CA PHE A 330 -14.96 2.74 9.18
C PHE A 330 -14.93 3.97 8.26
N LEU A 331 -13.84 4.75 8.28
CA LEU A 331 -13.69 5.88 7.36
C LEU A 331 -13.67 5.42 5.91
N ALA A 332 -12.95 4.33 5.60
CA ALA A 332 -12.94 3.74 4.27
C ALA A 332 -14.36 3.34 3.81
N TYR A 333 -15.15 2.69 4.68
CA TYR A 333 -16.55 2.36 4.43
C TYR A 333 -17.43 3.59 4.14
N VAL A 334 -17.28 4.66 4.92
CA VAL A 334 -18.05 5.89 4.73
C VAL A 334 -17.67 6.60 3.43
N TYR A 335 -16.38 6.68 3.10
CA TYR A 335 -15.90 7.40 1.91
C TYR A 335 -16.07 6.61 0.61
N SER A 336 -16.02 5.27 0.67
CA SER A 336 -16.26 4.40 -0.49
C SER A 336 -17.75 4.37 -0.88
N ASN A 337 -18.64 4.56 0.10
CA ASN A 337 -20.10 4.50 -0.04
C ASN A 337 -20.56 3.18 -0.69
N THR A 338 -20.00 2.06 -0.22
CA THR A 338 -20.32 0.69 -0.64
C THR A 338 -20.48 -0.20 0.59
N ASP A 339 -21.36 -1.21 0.50
CA ASP A 339 -21.53 -2.24 1.53
C ASP A 339 -20.68 -3.49 1.27
N ASN A 340 -19.98 -3.55 0.14
CA ASN A 340 -19.05 -4.62 -0.18
C ASN A 340 -17.75 -4.48 0.63
N LEU A 341 -17.57 -5.36 1.62
CA LEU A 341 -16.43 -5.34 2.53
C LEU A 341 -15.08 -5.42 1.80
N GLN A 342 -14.97 -6.19 0.73
CA GLN A 342 -13.73 -6.30 -0.06
C GLN A 342 -13.42 -4.98 -0.78
N ALA A 343 -14.43 -4.33 -1.35
CA ALA A 343 -14.27 -3.00 -1.96
C ALA A 343 -13.81 -1.96 -0.92
N CYS A 344 -14.34 -2.03 0.30
CA CYS A 344 -13.89 -1.19 1.42
C CYS A 344 -12.42 -1.47 1.82
N LEU A 345 -11.98 -2.73 1.84
CA LEU A 345 -10.59 -3.08 2.13
C LEU A 345 -9.64 -2.56 1.05
N PHE A 346 -9.99 -2.68 -0.23
CA PHE A 346 -9.18 -2.11 -1.31
C PHE A 346 -9.13 -0.58 -1.26
N TYR A 347 -10.26 0.07 -0.95
CA TYR A 347 -10.29 1.51 -0.77
C TYR A 347 -9.42 1.95 0.42
N LEU A 348 -9.44 1.20 1.53
CA LEU A 348 -8.57 1.42 2.69
C LEU A 348 -7.08 1.36 2.27
N ASP A 349 -6.68 0.30 1.57
CA ASP A 349 -5.28 0.12 1.13
C ASP A 349 -4.83 1.26 0.20
N TYR A 350 -5.69 1.69 -0.74
CA TYR A 350 -5.47 2.87 -1.57
C TYR A 350 -5.25 4.15 -0.74
N THR A 351 -6.13 4.45 0.22
CA THR A 351 -6.02 5.70 1.00
C THR A 351 -4.76 5.75 1.86
N ARG A 352 -4.26 4.61 2.33
CA ARG A 352 -3.01 4.52 3.10
C ARG A 352 -1.79 4.82 2.23
N LEU A 353 -1.66 4.15 1.09
CA LEU A 353 -0.56 4.37 0.16
C LEU A 353 -0.54 5.83 -0.32
N LYS A 354 -1.72 6.39 -0.65
CA LYS A 354 -1.84 7.80 -1.03
C LYS A 354 -1.36 8.76 0.07
N LYS A 355 -1.72 8.50 1.33
CA LYS A 355 -1.27 9.32 2.48
C LYS A 355 0.24 9.24 2.68
N GLU A 356 0.84 8.06 2.50
CA GLU A 356 2.30 7.87 2.57
C GLU A 356 3.02 8.62 1.45
N GLU A 357 2.51 8.55 0.23
CA GLU A 357 3.04 9.29 -0.92
C GLU A 357 2.99 10.81 -0.68
N GLU A 358 1.84 11.34 -0.23
CA GLU A 358 1.71 12.75 0.12
C GLU A 358 2.66 13.17 1.25
N SER A 359 2.87 12.30 2.24
CA SER A 359 3.82 12.55 3.33
C SER A 359 5.25 12.63 2.81
N LYS A 360 5.68 11.68 1.97
CA LYS A 360 7.01 11.69 1.33
C LYS A 360 7.20 12.93 0.45
N LYS A 361 6.17 13.33 -0.31
CA LYS A 361 6.18 14.57 -1.11
C LYS A 361 6.35 15.81 -0.22
N LYS A 362 5.62 15.90 0.91
CA LYS A 362 5.76 16.99 1.89
C LYS A 362 7.14 17.01 2.55
N GLU A 363 7.70 15.85 2.86
CA GLU A 363 9.04 15.72 3.45
C GLU A 363 10.13 16.17 2.48
N LYS A 364 10.10 15.72 1.23
CA LYS A 364 11.04 16.19 0.18
C LYS A 364 10.98 17.70 -0.03
N VAL A 365 9.78 18.28 -0.06
CA VAL A 365 9.60 19.73 -0.17
C VAL A 365 10.14 20.44 1.08
N LYS A 366 9.98 19.86 2.28
CA LYS A 366 10.54 20.40 3.52
C LYS A 366 12.07 20.35 3.53
N GLU A 367 12.65 19.24 3.09
CA GLU A 367 14.11 19.05 2.94
C GLU A 367 14.70 19.99 1.89
N GLU A 368 14.09 20.11 0.71
CA GLU A 368 14.53 21.04 -0.33
C GLU A 368 14.46 22.50 0.16
N ASN A 369 13.40 22.87 0.87
CA ASN A 369 13.28 24.19 1.49
C ASN A 369 14.31 24.42 2.60
N ALA A 370 14.67 23.38 3.36
CA ALA A 370 15.74 23.45 4.36
C ALA A 370 17.10 23.64 3.68
N ARG A 371 17.39 22.89 2.60
CA ARG A 371 18.61 23.03 1.79
C ARG A 371 18.72 24.44 1.21
N ARG A 372 17.67 24.95 0.56
CA ARG A 372 17.63 26.34 0.05
C ARG A 372 17.74 27.42 1.12
N ARG A 373 17.37 27.12 2.37
CA ARG A 373 17.59 28.05 3.50
C ARG A 373 19.02 28.00 3.99
N GLN A 374 19.67 26.84 3.94
CA GLN A 374 21.07 26.69 4.28
C GLN A 374 21.96 27.35 3.23
N GLU A 375 21.75 27.09 1.94
CA GLU A 375 22.46 27.74 0.82
C GLU A 375 22.40 29.27 0.96
N ARG A 376 21.20 29.84 1.18
CA ARG A 376 21.04 31.29 1.41
C ARG A 376 21.73 31.82 2.67
N ARG A 377 21.91 30.99 3.70
CA ARG A 377 22.66 31.37 4.91
C ARG A 377 24.15 31.38 4.64
N GLU A 378 24.65 30.39 3.90
CA GLU A 378 26.05 30.29 3.49
C GLU A 378 26.42 31.45 2.56
N GLU A 379 25.60 31.75 1.55
CA GLU A 379 25.77 32.92 0.68
C GLU A 379 25.79 34.24 1.48
N ALA A 380 24.88 34.39 2.45
CA ALA A 380 24.84 35.58 3.30
C ALA A 380 26.09 35.70 4.20
N GLN A 381 26.60 34.58 4.72
CA GLN A 381 27.83 34.53 5.51
C GLN A 381 29.06 34.83 4.66
N GLU A 382 29.11 34.32 3.43
CA GLU A 382 30.18 34.61 2.47
C GLU A 382 30.19 36.10 2.11
N LEU A 383 29.02 36.66 1.79
CA LEU A 383 28.88 38.09 1.49
C LEU A 383 29.31 38.96 2.69
N ALA A 384 28.89 38.60 3.90
CA ALA A 384 29.31 39.28 5.12
C ALA A 384 30.84 39.21 5.32
N SER A 385 31.45 38.05 5.08
CA SER A 385 32.90 37.85 5.18
C SER A 385 33.68 38.67 4.16
N ARG A 386 33.18 38.78 2.92
CA ARG A 386 33.76 39.64 1.87
C ARG A 386 33.69 41.11 2.23
N LEU A 387 32.54 41.58 2.72
CA LEU A 387 32.37 42.97 3.16
C LEU A 387 33.30 43.32 4.33
N PHE A 388 33.52 42.38 5.26
CA PHE A 388 34.41 42.60 6.40
C PHE A 388 35.91 42.54 6.03
N SER A 389 36.28 41.78 5.01
CA SER A 389 37.68 41.67 4.56
C SER A 389 38.14 42.94 3.82
N ASN A 390 37.25 43.54 3.02
CA ASN A 390 37.60 44.74 2.24
C ASN A 390 37.85 45.98 3.11
N THR A 391 37.23 46.08 4.29
CA THR A 391 37.43 47.23 5.20
C THR A 391 38.77 47.19 5.95
N ALA A 392 39.47 46.04 6.01
CA ALA A 392 40.74 45.91 6.71
C ALA A 392 41.96 46.38 5.89
N THR A 393 41.87 46.38 4.57
CA THR A 393 42.99 46.71 3.65
C THR A 393 43.10 48.19 3.28
N GLU A 394 42.09 49.01 3.58
CA GLU A 394 42.24 50.46 3.52
C GLU A 394 42.98 50.96 4.77
N GLY A 395 44.26 50.61 4.86
CA GLY A 395 45.26 51.19 5.76
C GLY A 395 45.58 52.65 5.41
N GLY A 396 44.58 53.44 5.02
CA GLY A 396 44.66 54.88 5.06
C GLY A 396 44.79 55.27 6.52
N LYS A 397 46.02 55.50 6.99
CA LYS A 397 46.30 56.15 8.27
C LYS A 397 45.27 57.27 8.45
N PRO A 398 44.36 57.19 9.44
CA PRO A 398 43.51 58.32 9.73
C PRO A 398 44.45 59.45 10.13
N VAL A 399 44.58 60.45 9.26
CA VAL A 399 45.22 61.72 9.59
C VAL A 399 44.34 62.36 10.66
N LEU A 400 44.64 62.02 11.92
CA LEU A 400 44.05 62.64 13.10
C LEU A 400 44.63 64.04 13.24
N THR A 401 44.20 64.96 12.38
CA THR A 401 44.37 66.39 12.62
C THR A 401 43.13 66.90 13.35
N GLY A 402 43.24 66.99 14.69
CA GLY A 402 42.35 67.80 15.52
C GLY A 402 41.17 67.08 16.16
N GLY A 403 41.39 66.46 17.33
CA GLY A 403 40.33 66.00 18.23
C GLY A 403 40.54 66.54 19.66
N PRO A 404 39.50 67.07 20.33
CA PRO A 404 39.59 67.80 21.59
C PRO A 404 40.01 66.92 22.77
N LYS A 405 40.95 67.43 23.58
CA LYS A 405 41.40 66.82 24.83
C LYS A 405 40.22 66.71 25.81
N GLY A 406 39.82 65.51 26.22
CA GLY A 406 38.97 65.35 27.42
C GLY A 406 37.98 64.19 27.52
N ALA A 407 37.98 63.18 26.63
CA ALA A 407 37.04 62.06 26.75
C ALA A 407 37.73 60.79 27.27
N SER A 408 37.23 60.27 28.40
CA SER A 408 37.72 59.06 29.08
C SER A 408 37.53 57.79 28.22
N PRO A 409 38.49 56.84 28.22
CA PRO A 409 38.47 55.62 27.38
C PRO A 409 37.19 54.77 27.49
N GLY A 410 36.44 54.87 28.60
CA GLY A 410 35.21 54.11 28.82
C GLY A 410 33.97 54.58 28.03
N ALA A 411 34.02 55.77 27.39
CA ALA A 411 32.90 56.31 26.61
C ALA A 411 32.91 55.85 25.14
N LEU A 412 34.09 55.68 24.55
CA LEU A 412 34.23 55.31 23.13
C LEU A 412 33.88 53.84 22.86
N GLN A 413 34.18 52.91 23.79
CA GLN A 413 33.76 51.51 23.66
C GLN A 413 32.22 51.34 23.76
N ARG A 414 31.52 52.22 24.50
CA ARG A 414 30.06 52.19 24.61
C ARG A 414 29.35 52.70 23.35
N ILE A 415 29.92 53.68 22.64
CA ILE A 415 29.32 54.21 21.40
C ILE A 415 29.47 53.20 20.25
N SER A 416 30.62 52.52 20.15
CA SER A 416 30.86 51.50 19.11
C SER A 416 29.90 50.30 19.24
N ARG A 417 29.70 49.76 20.46
CA ARG A 417 28.72 48.67 20.69
C ARG A 417 27.28 49.11 20.40
N ARG A 418 26.90 50.34 20.76
CA ARG A 418 25.53 50.84 20.54
C ARG A 418 25.23 51.06 19.05
N SER A 419 26.21 51.50 18.25
CA SER A 419 26.03 51.64 16.80
C SER A 419 25.90 50.28 16.10
N ILE A 420 26.64 49.25 16.54
CA ILE A 420 26.51 47.89 16.00
C ILE A 420 25.15 47.29 16.39
N GLU A 421 24.70 47.45 17.65
CA GLU A 421 23.37 46.98 18.09
C GLU A 421 22.22 47.70 17.37
N LEU A 422 22.33 49.01 17.11
CA LEU A 422 21.31 49.77 16.38
C LEU A 422 21.24 49.38 14.90
N SER A 423 22.38 49.04 14.28
CA SER A 423 22.42 48.53 12.90
C SER A 423 21.75 47.14 12.79
N TRP A 424 22.00 46.25 13.76
CA TRP A 424 21.36 44.93 13.81
C TRP A 424 19.86 45.01 14.12
N LYS A 425 19.44 45.91 15.02
CA LYS A 425 18.01 46.14 15.31
C LYS A 425 17.26 46.71 14.10
N SER A 426 17.85 47.65 13.37
CA SER A 426 17.25 48.21 12.15
C SER A 426 17.07 47.16 11.05
N GLY A 427 18.04 46.24 10.90
CA GLY A 427 17.91 45.10 9.97
C GLY A 427 16.84 44.08 10.39
N ALA A 428 16.74 43.78 11.69
CA ALA A 428 15.72 42.88 12.22
C ALA A 428 14.30 43.46 12.13
N ASP A 429 14.13 44.76 12.36
CA ASP A 429 12.85 45.46 12.23
C ASP A 429 12.37 45.53 10.77
N LEU A 430 13.28 45.62 9.79
CA LEU A 430 12.96 45.52 8.36
C LEU A 430 12.45 44.12 7.97
N LEU A 431 13.00 43.06 8.57
CA LEU A 431 12.55 41.69 8.36
C LEU A 431 11.20 41.38 9.05
N LEU A 432 10.96 41.95 10.24
CA LEU A 432 9.67 41.84 10.95
C LEU A 432 8.57 42.67 10.26
N SER A 433 8.90 43.86 9.73
CA SER A 433 7.97 44.70 8.97
C SER A 433 7.50 44.03 7.67
N ARG A 434 8.40 43.33 6.94
CA ARG A 434 8.03 42.50 5.78
C ARG A 434 7.14 41.31 6.16
N ARG A 435 7.33 40.73 7.35
CA ARG A 435 6.48 39.63 7.84
C ARG A 435 5.09 40.11 8.26
N SER A 436 4.98 41.34 8.78
CA SER A 436 3.71 41.98 9.12
C SER A 436 2.87 42.34 7.87
N GLN A 437 3.50 42.77 6.78
CA GLN A 437 2.80 43.07 5.52
C GLN A 437 2.30 41.81 4.79
N SER A 438 2.92 40.65 5.03
CA SER A 438 2.47 39.36 4.48
C SER A 438 1.26 38.76 5.21
N MET A 439 0.92 39.23 6.42
CA MET A 439 -0.21 38.69 7.19
C MET A 439 -1.48 39.57 7.13
N THR A 440 -1.40 40.80 6.63
CA THR A 440 -2.55 41.71 6.54
C THR A 440 -3.42 41.49 5.29
N THR A 441 -2.94 40.78 4.27
CA THR A 441 -3.76 40.39 3.10
C THR A 441 -4.64 39.16 3.33
N SER A 442 -4.54 38.48 4.49
CA SER A 442 -5.32 37.27 4.81
C SER A 442 -6.46 37.48 5.83
N ARG A 443 -6.73 38.71 6.30
CA ARG A 443 -7.73 38.99 7.37
C ARG A 443 -8.80 40.02 7.02
N SER A 444 -9.06 40.26 5.74
CA SER A 444 -10.07 41.23 5.25
C SER A 444 -11.38 40.57 4.74
N SER A 445 -11.85 39.48 5.34
CA SER A 445 -13.17 38.92 5.01
C SER A 445 -13.86 38.26 6.21
N ALA A 446 -14.05 39.02 7.29
CA ALA A 446 -14.95 38.61 8.37
C ALA A 446 -15.48 39.83 9.11
N ALA A 447 -16.51 40.48 8.55
CA ALA A 447 -17.58 41.17 9.28
C ALA A 447 -18.43 42.00 8.30
N ARG A 448 -19.60 41.48 7.94
CA ARG A 448 -20.81 42.29 7.71
C ARG A 448 -22.05 41.39 7.63
N HIS A 449 -22.81 41.37 8.71
CA HIS A 449 -24.21 40.96 8.72
C HIS A 449 -25.06 42.03 8.02
N ARG A 450 -25.90 41.63 7.05
CA ARG A 450 -27.34 41.93 6.97
C ARG A 450 -27.97 41.29 5.73
N HIS A 451 -29.19 40.77 5.95
CA HIS A 451 -30.19 40.23 5.03
C HIS A 451 -30.05 40.58 3.54
N LEU A 452 -30.11 39.56 2.66
CA LEU A 452 -30.93 39.55 1.44
C LEU A 452 -30.99 38.16 0.78
N THR A 453 -32.13 37.97 0.12
CA THR A 453 -32.77 36.80 -0.48
C THR A 453 -31.91 36.05 -1.50
N LEU A 454 -31.93 34.71 -1.45
CA LEU A 454 -31.23 33.80 -2.38
C LEU A 454 -31.90 33.78 -3.75
N HIS A 455 -31.19 34.25 -4.78
CA HIS A 455 -31.35 33.80 -6.16
C HIS A 455 -30.31 32.71 -6.43
N LEU A 456 -30.76 31.50 -6.72
CA LEU A 456 -29.93 30.38 -7.18
C LEU A 456 -29.52 30.63 -8.64
N SER A 457 -28.24 30.91 -8.88
CA SER A 457 -27.63 30.73 -10.20
C SER A 457 -26.68 29.52 -10.14
N SER A 458 -26.93 28.57 -11.03
CA SER A 458 -26.07 27.42 -11.28
C SER A 458 -24.78 27.88 -11.94
N HIS A 459 -23.64 27.70 -11.27
CA HIS A 459 -22.31 27.76 -11.90
C HIS A 459 -21.75 26.35 -11.95
N SER A 460 -21.53 25.87 -13.17
CA SER A 460 -20.81 24.64 -13.48
C SER A 460 -19.35 24.77 -13.04
N TYR A 461 -18.98 23.98 -12.03
CA TYR A 461 -17.60 23.81 -11.60
C TYR A 461 -16.86 22.97 -12.65
N VAL A 462 -16.02 23.59 -13.46
CA VAL A 462 -14.99 22.89 -14.26
C VAL A 462 -13.79 22.66 -13.35
N ALA A 463 -13.38 21.40 -13.19
CA ALA A 463 -12.33 21.00 -12.26
C ALA A 463 -10.95 21.61 -12.63
N PRO A 464 -10.17 22.12 -11.66
CA PRO A 464 -8.81 22.65 -11.89
C PRO A 464 -7.77 21.65 -12.45
N SER A 465 -8.08 20.35 -12.46
CA SER A 465 -7.13 19.27 -12.78
C SER A 465 -6.75 19.20 -14.25
N VAL A 466 -7.67 19.54 -15.17
CA VAL A 466 -7.38 19.50 -16.62
C VAL A 466 -6.34 20.57 -17.01
N ALA A 467 -6.41 21.75 -16.39
CA ALA A 467 -5.46 22.84 -16.63
C ALA A 467 -4.06 22.56 -16.04
N ALA A 468 -3.97 21.74 -14.99
CA ALA A 468 -2.69 21.28 -14.45
C ALA A 468 -2.08 20.18 -15.34
N TRP A 469 -2.91 19.29 -15.88
CA TRP A 469 -2.49 18.24 -16.81
C TRP A 469 -1.95 18.85 -18.13
N CYS A 470 -2.68 19.77 -18.76
CA CYS A 470 -2.22 20.42 -20.01
C CYS A 470 -0.88 21.13 -19.85
N ARG A 471 -0.62 21.77 -18.70
CA ARG A 471 0.65 22.47 -18.42
C ARG A 471 1.84 21.54 -18.23
N ARG A 472 1.62 20.30 -17.78
CA ARG A 472 2.70 19.32 -17.55
C ARG A 472 3.15 18.63 -18.84
N PHE A 473 2.25 18.46 -19.81
CA PHE A 473 2.52 17.66 -21.01
C PHE A 473 2.61 18.47 -22.32
N HIS A 474 2.23 19.75 -22.31
CA HIS A 474 2.37 20.66 -23.45
C HIS A 474 2.91 22.04 -23.02
N PRO A 475 4.19 22.15 -22.61
CA PRO A 475 4.77 23.41 -22.13
C PRO A 475 4.82 24.52 -23.19
N ASP A 476 4.81 24.16 -24.48
CA ASP A 476 4.91 25.11 -25.61
C ASP A 476 3.56 25.49 -26.25
N ALA A 477 2.45 24.96 -25.75
CA ALA A 477 1.13 25.29 -26.28
C ALA A 477 0.60 26.62 -25.69
N ALA A 478 1.03 27.73 -26.29
CA ALA A 478 0.41 29.04 -26.08
C ALA A 478 -1.00 29.08 -26.72
N CYS A 479 -1.99 28.43 -26.10
CA CYS A 479 -3.39 28.58 -26.50
C CYS A 479 -4.01 29.80 -25.80
N ALA A 480 -4.27 30.83 -26.58
CA ALA A 480 -5.06 31.99 -26.20
C ALA A 480 -6.46 31.58 -25.69
N GLU A 481 -6.80 32.02 -24.48
CA GLU A 481 -8.00 31.65 -23.69
C GLU A 481 -9.36 32.11 -24.28
N ALA A 482 -9.46 32.61 -25.51
CA ALA A 482 -10.68 33.27 -26.00
C ALA A 482 -11.47 32.54 -27.11
N GLY A 483 -10.98 31.42 -27.67
CA GLY A 483 -11.54 30.86 -28.92
C GLY A 483 -12.32 29.54 -28.85
N CYS A 484 -12.12 28.72 -27.82
CA CYS A 484 -12.55 27.31 -27.87
C CYS A 484 -13.98 27.01 -27.37
N THR A 485 -14.63 27.94 -26.66
CA THR A 485 -15.96 27.68 -26.07
C THR A 485 -17.14 27.84 -27.04
N LYS A 486 -16.92 28.32 -28.28
CA LYS A 486 -17.99 28.58 -29.24
C LYS A 486 -18.25 27.50 -30.30
N ARG A 487 -17.42 26.45 -30.40
CA ARG A 487 -17.53 25.46 -31.51
C ARG A 487 -18.01 24.06 -31.11
N MET A 488 -18.28 23.79 -29.84
CA MET A 488 -18.80 22.48 -29.39
C MET A 488 -20.28 22.49 -28.98
N ALA A 489 -20.98 23.62 -29.14
CA ALA A 489 -22.40 23.75 -28.76
C ALA A 489 -23.39 23.58 -29.94
N ALA A 490 -22.91 23.23 -31.14
CA ALA A 490 -23.76 23.19 -32.34
C ALA A 490 -24.20 21.77 -32.78
N ASP A 491 -23.55 20.70 -32.31
CA ASP A 491 -23.89 19.34 -32.73
C ASP A 491 -24.09 18.44 -31.50
N ASN A 492 -25.32 18.38 -31.00
CA ASN A 492 -25.85 17.22 -30.27
C ASN A 492 -27.36 17.38 -30.06
N ASP A 493 -28.12 16.99 -31.08
CA ASP A 493 -29.51 16.59 -30.94
C ASP A 493 -29.57 15.22 -30.25
N PHE A 494 -29.71 15.21 -28.93
CA PHE A 494 -30.20 14.03 -28.20
C PHE A 494 -31.25 14.45 -27.17
N ASN A 495 -32.48 14.12 -27.50
CA ASN A 495 -33.68 14.38 -26.73
C ASN A 495 -33.90 13.23 -25.73
N VAL A 496 -33.71 13.47 -24.42
CA VAL A 496 -34.17 12.57 -23.34
C VAL A 496 -34.66 13.42 -22.15
N PRO A 497 -35.86 13.14 -21.58
CA PRO A 497 -36.55 14.06 -20.68
C PRO A 497 -36.08 13.97 -19.22
N ALA A 498 -36.09 15.12 -18.56
CA ALA A 498 -35.83 15.30 -17.14
C ALA A 498 -36.94 14.68 -16.27
N ARG A 499 -36.60 13.63 -15.51
CA ARG A 499 -37.33 13.21 -14.31
C ARG A 499 -36.33 12.72 -13.26
N PHE A 500 -36.28 13.41 -12.13
CA PHE A 500 -36.23 12.91 -10.74
C PHE A 500 -35.53 13.93 -9.82
N ALA A 501 -36.35 14.71 -9.13
CA ALA A 501 -36.02 15.31 -7.84
C ALA A 501 -36.93 14.62 -6.82
N SER A 502 -36.36 13.81 -5.92
CA SER A 502 -36.88 13.53 -4.56
C SER A 502 -36.14 12.33 -3.95
N CYS A 503 -35.30 12.58 -2.96
CA CYS A 503 -35.03 11.65 -1.85
C CYS A 503 -34.33 12.43 -0.72
N SER A 504 -35.12 13.20 0.03
CA SER A 504 -34.75 13.73 1.34
C SER A 504 -35.89 13.43 2.31
N HIS A 505 -35.96 12.19 2.81
CA HIS A 505 -36.80 11.81 3.95
C HIS A 505 -36.24 10.52 4.56
N TRP A 506 -35.39 10.63 5.59
CA TRP A 506 -35.30 9.67 6.70
C TRP A 506 -34.29 10.11 7.77
N ILE A 507 -34.64 11.12 8.58
CA ILE A 507 -34.18 11.25 9.97
C ILE A 507 -35.35 11.83 10.75
N GLY A 508 -36.06 11.01 11.53
CA GLY A 508 -37.22 11.53 12.26
C GLY A 508 -38.02 10.52 13.06
N HIS A 509 -37.42 9.54 13.72
CA HIS A 509 -38.12 8.79 14.77
C HIS A 509 -37.16 8.29 15.84
N LEU A 510 -37.02 9.08 16.92
CA LEU A 510 -36.59 8.63 18.26
C LEU A 510 -36.75 9.80 19.27
N ARG A 511 -37.99 10.19 19.60
CA ARG A 511 -38.41 10.96 20.79
C ARG A 511 -39.94 10.84 20.87
N GLY A 512 -40.60 10.38 21.93
CA GLY A 512 -40.18 9.80 23.18
C GLY A 512 -41.42 9.21 23.85
N THR A 513 -41.25 8.12 24.59
CA THR A 513 -42.25 7.62 25.52
C THR A 513 -42.04 8.33 26.86
N ARG A 514 -43.02 9.12 27.30
CA ARG A 514 -43.13 9.55 28.70
C ARG A 514 -44.57 9.37 29.17
N LYS A 515 -44.65 8.74 30.34
CA LYS A 515 -45.81 8.25 31.10
C LYS A 515 -46.87 9.31 31.43
N GLU A 516 -48.09 8.79 31.55
CA GLU A 516 -49.14 9.01 32.57
C GLU A 516 -49.20 10.35 33.31
N ALA A 517 -50.38 10.99 33.27
CA ALA A 517 -51.24 11.31 34.42
C ALA A 517 -52.33 12.31 34.01
N GLY A 518 -53.59 12.04 34.37
CA GLY A 518 -54.73 12.95 34.22
C GLY A 518 -55.94 12.27 33.64
#